data_AF-A0A530BLG6-F1
#
_entry.id   AF-A0A530BLG6-F1
#
_cell.length_a   1.000
_cell.length_b   1.000
_cell.length_c   1.000
_cell.angle_alpha   90.00
_cell.angle_beta   90.00
_cell.angle_gamma   90.00
#
_symmetry.space_group_name_H-M   'P 1'
#
loop_
_entity.id
_entity.type
_entity.pdbx_description
1 polymer ?
#
loop_
_entity_poly.entity_id
_entity_poly.type
_entity_poly.pdbx_seq_one_letter_code
_entity_poly.pdbx_strand_id
1 'polypeptide(L)'
;MADGNKFFPAPRLILAALVAGVLAGAVAVYVSESGSGNNAPDKVAVADSKDDVACKTKAERAKQVAAKAFGQVAALQPADPPQSLKSLAFNGPDGKPMTIADHAGKTVLLNLWATWCAPCRAEMPALDALQK
;
A
#
# COMPACT_ATOMS: atom_id res chain seq x y z
N MET A 1 -49.34 -45.08 -8.84
CA MET A 1 -48.53 -44.65 -9.98
C MET A 1 -47.65 -43.52 -9.48
N ALA A 2 -46.38 -43.81 -9.24
CA ALA A 2 -45.40 -42.84 -8.79
C ALA A 2 -44.65 -42.36 -10.03
N ASP A 3 -45.05 -41.20 -10.56
CA ASP A 3 -44.36 -40.59 -11.69
C ASP A 3 -43.14 -39.83 -11.17
N GLY A 4 -42.01 -40.52 -11.22
CA GLY A 4 -40.70 -39.91 -11.17
C GLY A 4 -40.33 -39.36 -12.55
N ASN A 5 -40.03 -38.06 -12.63
CA ASN A 5 -38.84 -37.61 -13.34
C ASN A 5 -38.51 -36.13 -13.08
N LYS A 6 -37.46 -35.95 -12.26
CA LYS A 6 -36.35 -35.00 -12.46
C LYS A 6 -36.62 -33.52 -12.16
N PHE A 7 -36.56 -33.21 -10.87
CA PHE A 7 -36.08 -31.94 -10.31
C PHE A 7 -34.63 -31.66 -10.78
N PHE A 8 -34.44 -31.05 -11.95
CA PHE A 8 -33.19 -30.34 -12.25
C PHE A 8 -33.43 -28.84 -12.06
N PRO A 9 -32.65 -28.13 -11.23
CA PRO A 9 -32.78 -26.69 -11.12
C PRO A 9 -32.53 -26.08 -12.50
N ALA A 10 -33.46 -25.23 -12.97
CA ALA A 10 -33.34 -24.58 -14.26
C ALA A 10 -31.96 -23.90 -14.38
N PRO A 11 -31.31 -23.90 -15.56
CA PRO A 11 -29.96 -23.36 -15.74
C PRO A 11 -29.81 -21.90 -15.28
N ARG A 12 -30.92 -21.14 -15.23
CA ARG A 12 -30.98 -19.78 -14.66
C ARG A 12 -30.68 -19.73 -13.17
N LEU A 13 -31.11 -20.74 -12.39
CA LEU A 13 -30.84 -20.83 -10.95
C LEU A 13 -29.37 -21.16 -10.68
N ILE A 14 -28.78 -22.04 -11.50
CA ILE A 14 -27.35 -22.35 -11.43
C ILE A 14 -26.52 -21.09 -11.75
N LEU A 15 -26.87 -20.37 -12.82
CA LEU A 15 -26.19 -19.14 -13.20
C LEU A 15 -26.31 -18.06 -12.11
N ALA A 16 -27.51 -17.89 -11.53
CA ALA A 16 -27.73 -16.94 -10.43
C ALA A 16 -26.90 -17.30 -9.19
N ALA A 17 -26.82 -18.58 -8.83
CA ALA A 17 -26.00 -19.04 -7.70
C ALA A 17 -24.50 -18.80 -7.95
N LEU A 18 -24.01 -19.02 -9.18
CA LEU A 18 -22.61 -18.75 -9.53
C LEU A 18 -22.28 -17.26 -9.46
N VAL A 19 -23.13 -16.40 -10.03
CA VAL A 19 -22.94 -14.94 -9.98
C VAL A 19 -22.97 -14.45 -8.53
N ALA A 20 -23.94 -14.92 -7.73
CA ALA A 20 -24.02 -14.58 -6.32
C ALA A 20 -22.77 -15.04 -5.54
N GLY A 21 -22.25 -16.24 -5.83
CA GLY A 21 -21.02 -16.75 -5.23
C GLY A 21 -19.78 -15.91 -5.58
N VAL A 22 -19.64 -15.52 -6.85
CA VAL A 22 -18.52 -14.67 -7.30
C VAL A 22 -18.60 -13.27 -6.66
N LEU A 23 -19.78 -12.66 -6.64
CA LEU A 23 -19.98 -11.34 -6.01
C LEU A 23 -19.70 -11.40 -4.50
N ALA A 24 -20.23 -12.41 -3.81
CA ALA A 24 -19.98 -12.60 -2.39
C ALA A 24 -18.49 -12.81 -2.09
N GLY A 25 -17.79 -13.61 -2.91
CA GLY A 25 -16.35 -13.80 -2.81
C GLY A 25 -15.55 -12.51 -3.03
N ALA A 26 -15.88 -11.73 -4.06
CA ALA A 26 -15.23 -10.46 -4.35
C ALA A 26 -15.43 -9.44 -3.21
N VAL A 27 -16.65 -9.35 -2.66
CA VAL A 27 -16.96 -8.48 -1.51
C VAL A 27 -16.20 -8.94 -0.27
N ALA A 28 -16.15 -10.24 0.02
CA ALA A 28 -15.44 -10.77 1.17
C ALA A 28 -13.93 -10.47 1.13
N VAL A 29 -13.30 -10.63 -0.05
CA VAL A 29 -11.89 -10.27 -0.25
C VAL A 29 -11.69 -8.76 -0.07
N TYR A 30 -12.53 -7.93 -0.69
CA TYR A 30 -12.43 -6.48 -0.57
C TYR A 30 -12.54 -5.99 0.88
N VAL A 31 -13.49 -6.53 1.65
CA VAL A 31 -13.67 -6.15 3.05
C VAL A 31 -12.52 -6.65 3.93
N SER A 32 -12.04 -7.88 3.71
CA SER A 32 -10.96 -8.46 4.54
C SER A 32 -9.63 -7.73 4.36
N GLU A 33 -9.32 -7.30 3.14
CA GLU A 33 -8.10 -6.55 2.84
C GLU A 33 -8.19 -5.08 3.30
N SER A 34 -9.40 -4.50 3.36
CA SER A 34 -9.59 -3.09 3.73
C SER A 34 -9.23 -2.74 5.18
N GLY A 35 -9.18 -3.74 6.09
CA GLY A 35 -8.85 -3.56 7.51
C GLY A 35 -7.39 -3.86 7.87
N SER A 36 -6.60 -4.42 6.96
CA SER A 36 -5.21 -4.82 7.22
C SER A 36 -4.20 -3.67 7.05
N GLY A 37 -4.59 -2.48 7.48
CA GLY A 37 -3.69 -1.32 7.62
C GLY A 37 -3.88 -0.76 9.02
N ASN A 38 -2.88 -0.91 9.89
CA ASN A 38 -2.87 -0.25 11.19
C ASN A 38 -2.96 1.26 10.99
N ASN A 39 -4.17 1.84 11.05
CA ASN A 39 -4.46 3.22 11.45
C ASN A 39 -5.98 3.38 11.66
N ALA A 40 -6.37 3.92 12.82
CA ALA A 40 -7.67 4.57 12.95
C ALA A 40 -7.70 5.81 12.02
N PRO A 41 -8.81 6.14 11.36
CA PRO A 41 -8.90 7.20 10.35
C PRO A 41 -8.95 8.62 10.96
N ASP A 42 -8.30 8.85 12.10
CA ASP A 42 -8.43 10.11 12.82
C ASP A 42 -7.16 10.96 12.66
N LYS A 43 -7.25 11.86 11.67
CA LYS A 43 -6.58 13.18 11.60
C LYS A 43 -5.18 13.29 11.00
N VAL A 44 -4.79 12.41 10.10
CA VAL A 44 -3.54 12.60 9.34
C VAL A 44 -3.84 12.61 7.85
N ALA A 45 -4.51 13.67 7.40
CA ALA A 45 -4.72 13.90 5.97
C ALA A 45 -3.38 14.26 5.32
N VAL A 46 -2.98 13.52 4.30
CA VAL A 46 -1.95 13.94 3.34
C VAL A 46 -2.43 15.25 2.73
N ALA A 47 -1.76 16.36 3.03
CA ALA A 47 -2.07 17.65 2.43
C ALA A 47 -1.56 17.68 0.99
N ASP A 48 -2.37 18.12 0.01
CA ASP A 48 -1.87 18.44 -1.33
C ASP A 48 -0.81 19.55 -1.20
N SER A 49 0.45 19.25 -1.55
CA SER A 49 1.51 20.25 -1.61
C SER A 49 1.62 20.77 -3.04
N LYS A 50 1.74 22.09 -3.21
CA LYS A 50 1.99 22.70 -4.52
C LYS A 50 3.32 22.23 -5.16
N ASP A 51 4.18 21.60 -4.37
CA ASP A 51 5.42 20.95 -4.82
C ASP A 51 5.21 19.53 -5.37
N ASP A 52 3.98 18.99 -5.33
CA ASP A 52 3.62 17.66 -5.82
C ASP A 52 3.47 17.62 -7.35
N VAL A 53 3.81 18.73 -8.05
CA VAL A 53 3.95 18.75 -9.50
C VAL A 53 5.09 17.81 -9.89
N ALA A 54 4.73 16.66 -10.45
CA ALA A 54 5.65 15.65 -10.97
C ALA A 54 6.83 16.28 -11.72
N CYS A 55 8.00 16.27 -11.10
CA CYS A 55 9.21 16.79 -11.71
C CYS A 55 9.60 15.87 -12.87
N LYS A 56 9.55 16.36 -14.12
CA LYS A 56 9.93 15.60 -15.33
C LYS A 56 11.30 14.93 -15.20
N THR A 57 12.26 15.60 -14.55
CA THR A 57 13.60 15.05 -14.27
C THR A 57 13.58 13.86 -13.31
N LYS A 58 12.64 13.82 -12.35
CA LYS A 58 12.44 12.66 -11.47
C LYS A 58 11.82 11.48 -12.23
N ALA A 59 10.92 11.74 -13.18
CA ALA A 59 10.28 10.69 -13.98
C ALA A 59 11.29 9.96 -14.88
N GLU A 60 12.21 10.67 -15.52
CA GLU A 60 13.25 10.03 -16.33
C GLU A 60 14.24 9.21 -15.48
N ARG A 61 14.61 9.70 -14.29
CA ARG A 61 15.41 8.90 -13.35
C ARG A 61 14.67 7.65 -12.86
N ALA A 62 13.37 7.74 -12.60
CA ALA A 62 12.55 6.60 -12.22
C ALA A 62 12.59 5.50 -13.29
N LYS A 63 12.45 5.86 -14.58
CA LYS A 63 12.58 4.90 -15.69
C LYS A 63 13.94 4.20 -15.73
N GLN A 64 15.02 4.93 -15.44
CA GLN A 64 16.37 4.34 -15.37
C GLN A 64 16.50 3.34 -14.22
N VAL A 65 15.90 3.64 -13.05
CA VAL A 65 15.86 2.71 -11.92
C VAL A 65 15.04 1.46 -12.27
N ALA A 66 13.87 1.63 -12.88
CA ALA A 66 13.03 0.52 -13.33
C ALA A 66 13.75 -0.38 -14.33
N ALA A 67 14.48 0.20 -15.29
CA ALA A 67 15.27 -0.56 -16.28
C ALA A 67 16.41 -1.38 -15.64
N LYS A 68 16.78 -1.11 -14.38
CA LYS A 68 17.77 -1.85 -13.60
C LYS A 68 17.17 -2.76 -12.54
N ALA A 69 15.84 -2.82 -12.43
CA ALA A 69 15.14 -3.71 -11.51
C ALA A 69 15.03 -5.12 -12.11
N PHE A 70 16.06 -5.95 -11.91
CA PHE A 70 16.09 -7.36 -12.34
C PHE A 70 16.57 -8.28 -11.21
N GLY A 71 16.40 -9.60 -11.39
CA GLY A 71 16.77 -10.59 -10.37
C GLY A 71 15.92 -10.46 -9.10
N GLN A 72 16.57 -10.38 -7.93
CA GLN A 72 15.89 -10.34 -6.62
C GLN A 72 15.05 -9.07 -6.40
N VAL A 73 15.30 -8.00 -7.17
CA VAL A 73 14.58 -6.72 -7.07
C VAL A 73 13.64 -6.47 -8.25
N ALA A 74 13.29 -7.50 -9.02
CA ALA A 74 12.43 -7.35 -10.20
C ALA A 74 11.03 -6.77 -9.89
N ALA A 75 10.58 -6.89 -8.64
CA ALA A 75 9.30 -6.33 -8.17
C ALA A 75 9.40 -4.84 -7.76
N LEU A 76 10.59 -4.24 -7.75
CA LEU A 76 10.76 -2.83 -7.41
C LEU A 76 10.21 -1.95 -8.54
N GLN A 77 9.04 -1.35 -8.31
CA GLN A 77 8.40 -0.44 -9.23
C GLN A 77 8.48 1.00 -8.68
N PRO A 78 9.11 1.94 -9.40
CA PRO A 78 9.04 3.33 -9.01
C PRO A 78 7.63 3.87 -9.26
N ALA A 79 7.20 4.80 -8.40
CA ALA A 79 5.93 5.50 -8.61
C ALA A 79 5.95 6.28 -9.94
N ASP A 80 4.87 6.14 -10.73
CA ASP A 80 4.67 6.85 -11.99
C ASP A 80 3.26 7.51 -12.01
N PRO A 81 3.18 8.86 -11.98
CA PRO A 81 4.31 9.79 -11.89
C PRO A 81 4.96 9.74 -10.50
N PRO A 82 6.24 10.17 -10.38
CA PRO A 82 6.89 10.28 -9.08
C PRO A 82 6.09 11.19 -8.15
N GLN A 83 5.76 10.65 -6.98
CA GLN A 83 5.03 11.38 -5.94
C GLN A 83 6.01 12.11 -5.03
N SER A 84 5.64 13.30 -4.59
CA SER A 84 6.35 13.96 -3.49
C SER A 84 5.84 13.39 -2.17
N LEU A 85 6.77 13.10 -1.26
CA LEU A 85 6.47 12.59 0.07
C LEU A 85 6.44 13.71 1.12
N LYS A 86 6.61 14.98 0.72
CA LYS A 86 6.75 16.11 1.67
C LYS A 86 5.55 16.21 2.61
N SER A 87 4.36 16.03 2.09
CA SER A 87 3.12 16.12 2.85
C SER A 87 2.70 14.81 3.51
N LEU A 88 3.50 13.74 3.38
CA LEU A 88 3.25 12.51 4.11
C LEU A 88 3.30 12.82 5.61
N ALA A 89 2.14 12.73 6.24
CA ALA A 89 1.96 13.10 7.62
C ALA A 89 1.94 11.84 8.50
N PHE A 90 2.42 11.99 9.74
CA PHE A 90 2.54 10.92 10.73
C PHE A 90 2.57 11.51 12.14
N ASN A 91 2.42 10.66 13.16
CA ASN A 91 2.52 11.11 14.55
C ASN A 91 4.00 11.04 14.99
N GLY A 92 4.47 12.14 15.59
CA GLY A 92 5.77 12.19 16.22
C GLY A 92 5.82 11.42 17.55
N PRO A 93 7.00 11.32 18.18
CA PRO A 93 7.18 10.62 19.45
C PRO A 93 6.35 11.17 20.62
N ASP A 94 5.92 12.44 20.53
CA ASP A 94 5.06 13.11 21.50
C ASP A 94 3.55 13.01 21.14
N GLY A 95 3.22 12.27 20.08
CA GLY A 95 1.86 12.10 19.57
C GLY A 95 1.35 13.28 18.75
N LYS A 96 2.16 14.32 18.49
CA LYS A 96 1.74 15.44 17.65
C LYS A 96 1.85 15.09 16.17
N PRO A 97 0.93 15.59 15.31
CA PRO A 97 1.07 15.46 13.87
C PRO A 97 2.33 16.17 13.36
N MET A 98 3.06 15.51 12.47
CA MET A 98 4.21 16.05 11.75
C MET A 98 4.24 15.51 10.32
N THR A 99 5.08 16.09 9.47
CA THR A 99 5.23 15.72 8.05
C THR A 99 6.70 15.52 7.70
N ILE A 100 6.96 14.88 6.56
CA ILE A 100 8.34 14.79 6.03
C ILE A 100 8.91 16.18 5.72
N ALA A 101 8.06 17.15 5.36
CA ALA A 101 8.48 18.53 5.10
C ALA A 101 9.10 19.21 6.33
N ASP A 102 8.76 18.78 7.56
CA ASP A 102 9.33 19.33 8.79
C ASP A 102 10.84 19.03 8.93
N HIS A 103 11.36 18.10 8.13
CA HIS A 103 12.79 17.77 8.04
C HIS A 103 13.49 18.41 6.83
N ALA A 104 12.87 19.40 6.18
CA ALA A 104 13.45 20.07 5.02
C ALA A 104 14.87 20.61 5.28
N GLY A 105 15.70 20.60 4.24
CA GLY A 105 17.10 21.04 4.31
C GLY A 105 18.06 20.01 4.91
N LYS A 106 17.57 18.84 5.36
CA LYS A 106 18.39 17.72 5.83
C LYS A 106 18.34 16.56 4.83
N THR A 107 19.41 15.76 4.80
CA THR A 107 19.35 14.43 4.17
C THR A 107 18.55 13.52 5.09
N VAL A 108 17.42 13.02 4.62
CA VAL A 108 16.50 12.18 5.39
C VAL A 108 16.58 10.74 4.89
N LEU A 109 16.88 9.81 5.79
CA LEU A 109 16.71 8.38 5.58
C LEU A 109 15.38 7.95 6.21
N LEU A 110 14.42 7.53 5.37
CA LEU A 110 13.13 7.05 5.84
C LEU A 110 13.15 5.52 5.92
N ASN A 111 13.00 4.98 7.14
CA ASN A 111 12.98 3.54 7.40
C ASN A 111 11.54 3.06 7.64
N LEU A 112 10.98 2.26 6.72
CA LEU A 112 9.67 1.63 6.90
C LEU A 112 9.86 0.26 7.54
N TRP A 113 9.38 0.09 8.77
CA TRP A 113 9.56 -1.13 9.53
C TRP A 113 8.33 -1.46 10.38
N ALA A 114 8.32 -2.65 10.95
CA ALA A 114 7.30 -3.09 11.90
C ALA A 114 7.91 -3.97 12.99
N THR A 115 7.26 -4.03 14.15
CA THR A 115 7.73 -4.82 15.31
C THR A 115 7.84 -6.32 15.00
N TRP A 116 7.03 -6.82 14.08
CA TRP A 116 7.05 -8.20 13.60
C TRP A 116 8.00 -8.43 12.41
N CYS A 117 8.59 -7.38 11.82
CA CYS A 117 9.56 -7.52 10.73
C CYS A 117 10.93 -7.90 11.29
N ALA A 118 11.23 -9.20 11.30
CA ALA A 118 12.51 -9.74 11.78
C ALA A 118 13.75 -9.12 11.09
N PRO A 119 13.86 -9.06 9.74
CA PRO A 119 15.02 -8.45 9.10
C PRO A 119 15.15 -6.95 9.44
N CYS A 120 14.03 -6.21 9.47
CA CYS A 120 14.05 -4.79 9.83
C CYS A 120 14.62 -4.56 11.24
N ARG A 121 14.22 -5.40 12.21
CA ARG A 121 14.73 -5.31 13.59
C ARG A 121 16.23 -5.60 13.69
N ALA A 122 16.75 -6.50 12.85
CA ALA A 122 18.18 -6.82 12.82
C ALA A 122 19.02 -5.62 12.33
N GLU A 123 18.45 -4.75 11.50
CA GLU A 123 19.12 -3.56 10.93
C GLU A 123 19.11 -2.34 11.86
N MET A 124 18.16 -2.25 12.80
CA MET A 124 17.97 -1.10 13.69
C MET A 124 19.23 -0.64 14.44
N PRO A 125 20.10 -1.51 14.99
CA PRO A 125 21.31 -1.05 15.69
C PRO A 125 22.27 -0.27 14.79
N ALA A 126 22.36 -0.62 13.51
CA ALA A 126 23.19 0.10 12.56
C ALA A 126 22.59 1.46 12.20
N LEU A 127 21.26 1.55 12.09
CA LEU A 127 20.55 2.81 11.84
C LEU A 127 20.64 3.77 13.02
N ASP A 128 20.54 3.27 14.26
CA ASP A 128 20.72 4.07 15.48
C ASP A 128 22.14 4.65 15.56
N ALA A 129 23.16 3.85 15.17
CA ALA A 129 24.54 4.32 15.09
C ALA A 129 24.74 5.43 14.04
N LEU A 130 23.97 5.43 12.96
CA LEU A 130 24.01 6.45 11.90
C LEU A 130 23.36 7.78 12.33
N GLN A 131 22.39 7.75 13.24
CA GLN A 131 21.57 8.91 13.60
C GLN A 131 22.22 9.87 14.62
N LYS A 132 23.49 9.65 14.98
CA LYS A 132 24.22 10.50 15.94
C LYS A 132 24.63 11.84 15.32
#